data_AF-A0A7J9D891-F1
#
_entry.id   AF-A0A7J9D891-F1
#
_cell.length_a   1.000
_cell.length_b   1.000
_cell.length_c   1.000
_cell.angle_alpha   90.00
_cell.angle_beta   90.00
_cell.angle_gamma   90.00
#
_symmetry.space_group_name_H-M   'P 1'
#
loop_
_entity.id
_entity.type
_entity.pdbx_description
1 polymer ?
#
loop_
_entity_poly.entity_id
_entity_poly.type
_entity_poly.pdbx_seq_one_letter_code
_entity_poly.pdbx_strand_id
1 'polypeptide(L)'
;TYVSIYLFQADVCHAYQLLRNGGLKEENIIVFMYDDIAYNEENPRPGIIINNPHGDDVYKGVPKDYTGENVTVNNFFAAILGNKSALTGGSGKVVNSGPNDHIFIYYSDHGGPGVLG
;
A
#
# COMPACT_ATOMS: atom_id res chain seq x y z
N THR A 1 15.21 -1.48 10.61
CA THR A 1 15.28 -0.31 11.51
C THR A 1 14.11 0.58 11.17
N TYR A 2 13.33 1.05 12.14
CA TYR A 2 12.09 1.82 11.93
C TYR A 2 12.16 2.86 10.79
N VAL A 3 13.26 3.62 10.72
CA VAL A 3 13.51 4.62 9.66
C VAL A 3 13.54 4.05 8.24
N SER A 4 14.12 2.86 8.01
CA SER A 4 14.17 2.27 6.66
C SER A 4 12.78 1.83 6.19
N ILE A 5 11.96 1.32 7.11
CA ILE A 5 10.60 0.81 6.84
C ILE A 5 9.60 1.97 6.71
N TYR A 6 9.85 3.08 7.42
CA TYR A 6 9.04 4.30 7.35
C TYR A 6 8.89 4.81 5.91
N LEU A 7 10.01 4.90 5.18
CA LEU A 7 10.04 5.46 3.82
C LEU A 7 9.19 4.64 2.85
N PHE A 8 9.22 3.32 2.95
CA PHE A 8 8.44 2.44 2.07
C PHE A 8 6.93 2.65 2.23
N GLN A 9 6.44 2.74 3.47
CA GLN A 9 5.01 3.00 3.69
C GLN A 9 4.65 4.46 3.40
N ALA A 10 5.54 5.43 3.62
CA ALA A 10 5.36 6.81 3.20
C ALA A 10 5.24 6.94 1.68
N ASP A 11 6.02 6.17 0.91
CA ASP A 11 5.95 6.08 -0.55
C ASP A 11 4.61 5.52 -1.02
N VAL A 12 4.16 4.42 -0.45
CA VAL A 12 2.85 3.82 -0.76
C VAL A 12 1.71 4.80 -0.45
N CYS A 13 1.75 5.45 0.72
CA CYS A 13 0.78 6.46 1.11
C CYS A 13 0.77 7.64 0.13
N HIS A 14 1.94 8.14 -0.25
CA HIS A 14 2.04 9.27 -1.18
C HIS A 14 1.57 8.90 -2.59
N ALA A 15 1.91 7.70 -3.09
CA ALA A 15 1.40 7.20 -4.36
C ALA A 15 -0.14 7.13 -4.37
N TYR A 16 -0.76 6.67 -3.27
CA TYR A 16 -2.22 6.71 -3.11
C TYR A 16 -2.76 8.14 -3.25
N GLN A 17 -2.17 9.13 -2.57
CA GLN A 17 -2.63 10.53 -2.68
C GLN A 17 -2.55 11.06 -4.11
N LEU A 18 -1.46 10.76 -4.84
CA LEU A 18 -1.31 11.15 -6.25
C LEU A 18 -2.40 10.52 -7.13
N LEU A 19 -2.68 9.23 -6.96
CA LEU A 19 -3.70 8.52 -7.73
C LEU A 19 -5.11 9.05 -7.43
N ARG A 20 -5.43 9.32 -6.16
CA ARG A 20 -6.72 9.91 -5.75
C ARG A 20 -6.90 11.31 -6.31
N ASN A 21 -5.87 12.15 -6.22
CA ASN A 21 -5.90 13.52 -6.76
C ASN A 21 -5.97 13.52 -8.30
N GLY A 22 -5.42 12.49 -8.95
CA GLY A 22 -5.56 12.25 -10.38
C GLY A 22 -6.95 11.74 -10.80
N GLY A 23 -7.88 11.53 -9.87
CA GLY A 23 -9.25 11.10 -10.14
C GLY A 23 -9.49 9.60 -10.10
N LEU A 24 -8.47 8.79 -9.78
CA LEU A 24 -8.64 7.34 -9.67
C LEU A 24 -9.50 7.02 -8.43
N LYS A 25 -10.56 6.24 -8.61
CA LYS A 25 -11.49 5.89 -7.53
C LYS A 25 -10.85 4.92 -6.54
N GLU A 26 -11.11 5.13 -5.25
CA GLU A 26 -10.58 4.29 -4.16
C GLU A 26 -10.92 2.80 -4.32
N GLU A 27 -12.11 2.50 -4.84
CA GLU A 27 -12.55 1.12 -5.14
C GLU A 27 -11.63 0.38 -6.11
N ASN A 28 -10.85 1.12 -6.91
CA ASN A 28 -9.89 0.60 -7.89
C ASN A 28 -8.42 0.75 -7.45
N ILE A 29 -8.17 1.27 -6.23
CA ILE A 29 -6.82 1.33 -5.65
C ILE A 29 -6.76 0.31 -4.53
N ILE A 30 -5.83 -0.65 -4.66
CA ILE A 30 -5.62 -1.71 -3.69
C ILE A 30 -4.32 -1.42 -2.95
N VAL A 31 -4.39 -1.27 -1.63
CA VAL A 31 -3.22 -0.92 -0.83
C VAL A 31 -2.74 -2.10 0.00
N PHE A 32 -1.47 -2.46 -0.19
CA PHE A 32 -0.71 -3.34 0.68
C PHE A 32 0.29 -2.48 1.46
N MET A 33 0.16 -2.46 2.79
CA MET A 33 1.15 -1.85 3.68
C MET A 33 1.00 -2.43 5.08
N TYR A 34 2.09 -2.67 5.79
CA TYR A 34 2.03 -3.36 7.08
C TYR A 34 1.24 -2.58 8.14
N ASP A 35 1.20 -1.24 8.02
CA ASP A 35 0.41 -0.31 8.85
C ASP A 35 0.90 -0.16 10.30
N ASP A 36 2.20 -0.38 10.52
CA ASP A 36 2.90 -0.27 11.82
C ASP A 36 3.68 1.04 12.01
N ILE A 37 3.51 2.01 11.12
CA ILE A 37 4.28 3.27 11.13
C ILE A 37 3.53 4.42 11.79
N ALA A 38 2.27 4.65 11.42
CA ALA A 38 1.51 5.83 11.86
C ALA A 38 1.40 5.92 13.38
N TYR A 39 1.23 4.79 14.07
CA TYR A 39 1.11 4.73 15.54
C TYR A 39 2.28 4.01 16.21
N ASN A 40 3.41 3.90 15.53
CA ASN A 40 4.62 3.37 16.15
C ASN A 40 5.05 4.24 17.33
N GLU A 41 5.61 3.64 18.38
CA GLU A 41 6.15 4.38 19.54
C GLU A 41 7.30 5.33 19.15
N GLU A 42 8.04 5.00 18.09
CA GLU A 42 9.10 5.85 17.54
C GLU A 42 8.57 7.00 16.66
N ASN A 43 7.28 7.02 16.31
CA ASN A 43 6.72 8.10 15.50
C ASN A 43 6.55 9.38 16.35
N PRO A 44 7.30 10.47 16.09
CA PRO A 44 7.14 11.71 16.86
C PRO A 44 5.81 12.43 16.58
N ARG A 45 5.07 12.00 15.54
CA ARG A 45 3.76 12.55 15.15
C ARG A 45 2.74 11.43 14.98
N PRO A 46 2.21 10.86 16.07
CA PRO A 46 1.26 9.75 15.99
C PRO A 46 0.07 10.04 15.08
N GLY A 47 -0.30 9.06 14.25
CA GLY A 47 -1.35 9.15 13.25
C GLY A 47 -0.97 9.87 11.95
N ILE A 48 0.27 10.36 11.82
CA ILE A 48 0.75 11.11 10.65
C ILE A 48 1.93 10.37 10.01
N ILE A 49 1.92 10.28 8.68
CA ILE A 49 3.09 9.87 7.88
C ILE A 49 3.36 10.98 6.86
N ILE A 50 4.61 11.43 6.74
CA ILE A 50 5.04 12.41 5.74
C ILE A 50 6.00 11.75 4.75
N ASN A 51 5.98 12.16 3.48
CA ASN A 51 6.94 11.71 2.47
C ASN A 51 7.82 12.86 1.93
N ASN A 52 7.91 13.96 2.68
CA ASN A 52 8.76 15.11 2.39
C ASN A 52 9.01 15.85 3.73
N PRO A 53 10.22 16.37 4.00
CA PRO A 53 10.52 17.11 5.24
C PRO A 53 9.54 18.24 5.59
N HIS A 54 8.93 18.86 4.58
CA HIS A 54 7.94 19.93 4.73
C HIS A 54 6.59 19.59 4.08
N GLY A 55 6.34 18.30 3.83
CA GLY A 55 5.11 17.83 3.21
C GLY A 55 3.95 17.66 4.18
N ASP A 56 2.76 17.55 3.60
CA ASP A 56 1.53 17.23 4.31
C ASP A 56 1.48 15.75 4.75
N ASP A 57 0.50 15.42 5.60
CA ASP A 57 0.19 14.04 5.95
C ASP A 57 -0.30 13.27 4.72
N VAL A 58 0.39 12.19 4.38
CA VAL A 58 0.03 11.28 3.29
C VAL A 58 -0.74 10.06 3.75
N TYR A 59 -0.83 9.81 5.06
CA TYR A 59 -1.48 8.60 5.62
C TYR A 59 -3.01 8.67 5.61
N LYS A 60 -3.56 9.86 5.85
CA LYS A 60 -5.01 10.06 5.97
C LYS A 60 -5.74 9.59 4.70
N GLY A 61 -6.74 8.75 4.93
CA GLY A 61 -7.62 8.24 3.87
C GLY A 61 -7.02 7.13 3.02
N VAL A 62 -5.78 6.68 3.27
CA VAL A 62 -5.18 5.52 2.60
C VAL A 62 -5.91 4.24 3.04
N PRO A 63 -6.52 3.46 2.11
CA PRO A 63 -7.21 2.22 2.42
C PRO A 63 -6.32 1.21 3.11
N LYS A 64 -6.92 0.38 3.97
CA LYS A 64 -6.26 -0.72 4.69
C LYS A 64 -6.68 -2.05 4.07
N ASP A 65 -6.44 -2.24 2.77
CA ASP A 65 -6.92 -3.45 2.09
C ASP A 65 -6.21 -4.71 2.58
N TYR A 66 -4.88 -4.65 2.67
CA TYR A 66 -4.08 -5.73 3.23
C TYR A 66 -3.00 -5.12 4.13
N THR A 67 -3.14 -5.38 5.43
CA THR A 67 -2.23 -4.87 6.47
C THR A 67 -1.75 -5.98 7.39
N GLY A 68 -0.66 -5.71 8.14
CA GLY A 68 -0.01 -6.66 9.03
C GLY A 68 0.27 -8.01 8.36
N GLU A 69 -0.17 -9.09 9.00
CA GLU A 69 0.00 -10.46 8.51
C GLU A 69 -0.73 -10.76 7.20
N ASN A 70 -1.61 -9.88 6.72
CA ASN A 70 -2.27 -10.04 5.42
C ASN A 70 -1.43 -9.51 4.25
N VAL A 71 -0.31 -8.83 4.52
CA VAL A 71 0.68 -8.45 3.50
C VAL A 71 1.51 -9.69 3.16
N THR A 72 0.97 -10.54 2.29
CA THR A 72 1.58 -11.81 1.89
C THR A 72 1.71 -11.91 0.38
N VAL A 73 2.69 -12.69 -0.06
CA VAL A 73 2.90 -13.02 -1.48
C VAL A 73 1.63 -13.62 -2.10
N ASN A 74 0.94 -14.51 -1.38
CA ASN A 74 -0.30 -15.13 -1.85
C ASN A 74 -1.40 -14.09 -2.07
N ASN A 75 -1.64 -13.19 -1.11
CA ASN A 75 -2.63 -12.14 -1.26
C ASN A 75 -2.27 -11.16 -2.38
N PHE A 76 -0.98 -10.81 -2.51
CA PHE A 76 -0.51 -9.94 -3.58
C PHE A 76 -0.80 -10.53 -4.97
N PHE A 77 -0.45 -11.80 -5.20
CA PHE A 77 -0.76 -12.47 -6.47
C PHE A 77 -2.25 -12.65 -6.69
N ALA A 78 -3.01 -13.06 -5.67
CA ALA A 78 -4.46 -13.21 -5.76
C ALA A 78 -5.15 -11.87 -6.10
N ALA A 79 -4.68 -10.76 -5.52
CA ALA A 79 -5.19 -9.43 -5.82
C ALA A 79 -4.91 -9.02 -7.26
N ILE A 80 -3.67 -9.20 -7.75
CA ILE A 80 -3.31 -8.89 -9.15
C ILE A 80 -4.11 -9.73 -10.14
N LEU A 81 -4.32 -11.02 -9.83
CA LEU A 81 -5.03 -11.95 -10.69
C LEU A 81 -6.56 -11.82 -10.61
N GLY A 82 -7.09 -10.91 -9.79
CA GLY A 82 -8.55 -10.79 -9.59
C GLY A 82 -9.18 -11.98 -8.86
N ASN A 83 -8.38 -12.84 -8.23
CA ASN A 83 -8.85 -14.12 -7.65
C ASN A 83 -9.22 -13.98 -6.17
N LYS A 84 -10.45 -13.53 -5.90
CA LYS A 84 -10.96 -13.37 -4.53
C LYS A 84 -10.94 -14.66 -3.71
N SER A 85 -11.18 -15.82 -4.34
CA SER A 85 -11.22 -17.11 -3.62
C SER A 85 -9.85 -17.59 -3.12
N ALA A 86 -8.76 -17.04 -3.65
CA ALA A 86 -7.40 -17.37 -3.22
C ALA A 86 -6.87 -16.46 -2.10
N LEU A 87 -7.62 -15.43 -1.70
CA LEU A 87 -7.24 -14.53 -0.62
C LEU A 87 -7.36 -15.21 0.74
N THR A 88 -6.44 -14.85 1.63
CA THR A 88 -6.50 -15.17 3.06
C THR A 88 -6.48 -13.86 3.84
N GLY A 89 -7.66 -13.42 4.31
CA GLY A 89 -7.83 -12.17 5.05
C GLY A 89 -7.80 -10.90 4.17
N GLY A 90 -7.70 -9.74 4.82
CA GLY A 90 -7.80 -8.42 4.16
C GLY A 90 -9.23 -8.02 3.76
N SER A 91 -9.35 -6.93 3.01
CA SER A 91 -10.63 -6.35 2.58
C SER A 91 -11.35 -7.13 1.49
N GLY A 92 -10.64 -8.03 0.79
CA GLY A 92 -11.17 -8.74 -0.37
C GLY A 92 -11.11 -7.94 -1.69
N LYS A 93 -10.52 -6.73 -1.68
CA LYS A 93 -10.35 -5.91 -2.88
C LYS A 93 -9.28 -6.53 -3.78
N VAL A 94 -9.61 -6.74 -5.06
CA VAL A 94 -8.73 -7.33 -6.07
C VAL A 94 -8.84 -6.53 -7.36
N VAL A 95 -7.88 -6.70 -8.27
CA VAL A 95 -7.92 -6.11 -9.61
C VAL A 95 -8.98 -6.86 -10.42
N ASN A 96 -10.21 -6.36 -10.36
CA ASN A 96 -11.34 -6.87 -11.13
C ASN A 96 -11.49 -6.10 -12.45
N SER A 97 -10.46 -6.16 -13.29
CA SER A 97 -10.33 -5.39 -14.51
C SER A 97 -10.91 -6.09 -15.75
N GLY A 98 -11.45 -5.32 -16.67
CA GLY A 98 -11.80 -5.74 -18.03
C GLY A 98 -10.62 -5.62 -19.01
N PRO A 99 -10.82 -6.03 -20.28
CA PRO A 99 -9.74 -6.09 -21.28
C PRO A 99 -9.20 -4.72 -21.73
N ASN A 100 -9.90 -3.63 -21.44
CA ASN A 100 -9.52 -2.27 -21.83
C ASN A 100 -9.01 -1.43 -20.65
N ASP A 101 -8.97 -2.00 -19.44
CA ASP A 101 -8.53 -1.28 -18.26
C ASP A 101 -7.00 -1.20 -18.21
N HIS A 102 -6.51 -0.12 -17.60
CA HIS A 102 -5.09 0.07 -17.37
C HIS A 102 -4.75 -0.21 -15.92
N ILE A 103 -3.71 -1.02 -15.72
CA ILE A 103 -3.23 -1.40 -14.39
C ILE A 103 -1.88 -0.74 -14.15
N PHE A 104 -1.77 -0.04 -13.03
CA PHE A 104 -0.51 0.48 -12.51
C PHE A 104 -0.17 -0.25 -11.22
N ILE A 105 1.00 -0.89 -11.16
CA ILE A 105 1.52 -1.56 -9.97
C ILE A 105 2.77 -0.80 -9.51
N TYR A 106 2.78 -0.41 -8.25
CA TYR A 106 3.91 0.25 -7.60
C TYR A 106 4.34 -0.57 -6.37
N TYR A 107 5.63 -0.81 -6.25
CA TYR A 107 6.25 -1.57 -5.17
C TYR A 107 7.40 -0.75 -4.59
N SER A 108 7.42 -0.59 -3.26
CA SER A 108 8.51 0.09 -2.54
C SER A 108 8.84 -0.76 -1.31
N ASP A 109 10.01 -1.39 -1.31
CA ASP A 109 10.61 -2.11 -0.19
C ASP A 109 12.09 -2.40 -0.54
N HIS A 110 12.75 -3.19 0.30
CA HIS A 110 13.98 -3.86 0.02
C HIS A 110 13.87 -4.84 -1.18
N GLY A 111 15.03 -5.19 -1.72
CA GLY A 111 15.15 -6.17 -2.80
C GLY A 111 16.58 -6.64 -2.99
N GLY A 112 16.74 -7.69 -3.78
CA GLY A 112 18.02 -8.28 -4.16
C GLY A 112 17.95 -8.90 -5.55
N PRO A 113 19.04 -9.52 -6.04
CA PRO A 113 19.06 -10.16 -7.34
C PRO A 113 17.98 -11.25 -7.46
N GLY A 114 16.94 -10.98 -8.25
CA GLY A 114 15.83 -11.92 -8.50
C GLY A 114 14.83 -12.07 -7.35
N VAL A 115 14.84 -11.18 -6.34
CA VAL A 115 13.95 -11.25 -5.17
C VAL A 115 13.52 -9.86 -4.70
N LEU A 116 12.27 -9.75 -4.25
CA LEU A 116 11.73 -8.60 -3.54
C LEU A 116 11.53 -8.95 -2.06
N GLY A 117 11.64 -7.93 -1.20
CA GLY A 117 11.54 -8.02 0.27
C GLY A 117 10.21 -8.52 0.80
#